data_AF-A0A3C0FB85-F1
#
_entry.id   AF-A0A3C0FB85-F1
#
_cell.length_a   1.000
_cell.length_b   1.000
_cell.length_c   1.000
_cell.angle_alpha   90.00
_cell.angle_beta   90.00
_cell.angle_gamma   90.00
#
_symmetry.space_group_name_H-M   'P 1'
#
loop_
_entity.id
_entity.type
_entity.pdbx_description
1 polymer ?
#
loop_
_entity_poly.entity_id
_entity_poly.type
_entity_poly.pdbx_seq_one_letter_code
_entity_poly.pdbx_strand_id
1 'polypeptide(L)'
;MQLHEAKALVDAKAARLEATIRSISTFLYEHPELGLEEHRAAAYLSRLLAERGFQVEPGLAGLPTAFSAVTGGPGPTIAFMAEYDALPAVGHGCGHNLIAATAVGAALVLQELALPAVRIMVLGTPAEETVGGKIAMVEAGSFQGVDLALIAHPGPRTRVGWPSWASHALEIRFAGRTAHAGAHPQAGINALDALIHTYLSMRTLRLHLRDDVRMPGIIVKGGEVANVVPELAVGRFSLRAADCRYLEEVVIPRVIDCARGAALATGASVDFAYYEPLFRDAMHVPALVQACAGHLEQLGFAPEPPVPGTGGGVTDVGNVSWVVPTLQFMYAMAPPEVAGHSREFAAATLDRPGQQAAGRAARALAYLALDYILDDRVRENVLREFREKTSGTRPAAAPGPESGRPAQTAVTPAVAAFRFHDGRGL
;
A
#
# COMPACT_ATOMS: atom_id res chain seq x y z
N MET A 1 6.07 15.13 32.73
CA MET A 1 4.68 14.66 32.57
C MET A 1 4.70 13.15 32.57
N GLN A 2 3.91 12.50 33.42
CA GLN A 2 3.82 11.05 33.47
C GLN A 2 2.95 10.52 32.32
N LEU A 3 3.14 9.26 31.92
CA LEU A 3 2.43 8.66 30.77
C LEU A 3 0.90 8.73 30.90
N HIS A 4 0.35 8.43 32.09
CA HIS A 4 -1.09 8.44 32.32
C HIS A 4 -1.69 9.87 32.26
N GLU A 5 -0.95 10.88 32.74
CA GLU A 5 -1.35 12.29 32.65
C GLU A 5 -1.41 12.74 31.18
N ALA A 6 -0.40 12.35 30.39
CA ALA A 6 -0.34 12.67 28.97
C ALA A 6 -1.53 12.07 28.19
N LYS A 7 -1.89 10.82 28.47
CA LYS A 7 -3.06 10.16 27.87
C LYS A 7 -4.38 10.84 28.27
N ALA A 8 -4.53 11.21 29.54
CA ALA A 8 -5.71 11.95 29.99
C ALA A 8 -5.86 13.31 29.30
N LEU A 9 -4.75 14.01 29.00
CA LEU A 9 -4.79 15.25 28.23
C LEU A 9 -5.17 15.05 26.77
N VAL A 10 -4.78 13.92 26.15
CA VAL A 10 -5.25 13.53 24.82
C VAL A 10 -6.76 13.28 24.83
N ASP A 11 -7.28 12.56 25.83
CA ASP A 11 -8.72 12.33 25.98
C ASP A 11 -9.51 13.62 26.19
N ALA A 12 -8.98 14.56 26.98
CA ALA A 12 -9.60 15.87 27.18
C ALA A 12 -9.72 16.68 25.87
N LYS A 13 -8.92 16.35 24.84
CA LYS A 13 -8.93 17.01 23.52
C LYS A 13 -9.77 16.26 22.48
N ALA A 14 -10.47 15.17 22.84
CA ALA A 14 -11.20 14.31 21.91
C ALA A 14 -12.20 15.08 21.01
N ALA A 15 -12.98 16.02 21.56
CA ALA A 15 -13.95 16.79 20.77
C ALA A 15 -13.29 17.66 19.67
N ARG A 16 -12.11 18.24 19.97
CA ARG A 16 -11.34 19.03 19.00
C ARG A 16 -10.70 18.15 17.92
N LEU A 17 -10.25 16.96 18.33
CA LEU A 17 -9.73 15.95 17.43
C LEU A 17 -10.81 15.48 16.44
N GLU A 18 -12.01 15.16 16.93
CA GLU A 18 -13.16 14.79 16.09
C GLU A 18 -13.55 15.89 15.10
N ALA A 19 -13.54 17.16 15.53
CA ALA A 19 -13.80 18.29 14.64
C ALA A 19 -12.74 18.42 13.53
N THR A 20 -11.48 18.21 13.86
CA THR A 20 -10.37 18.21 12.90
C THR A 20 -10.52 17.06 11.90
N ILE A 21 -10.82 15.87 12.39
CA ILE A 21 -11.01 14.68 11.55
C ILE A 21 -12.16 14.87 10.58
N ARG A 22 -13.30 15.39 11.05
CA ARG A 22 -14.44 15.72 10.20
C ARG A 22 -14.05 16.72 9.12
N SER A 23 -13.35 17.81 9.47
CA SER A 23 -12.94 18.83 8.50
C SER A 23 -12.04 18.25 7.39
N ILE A 24 -11.06 17.42 7.75
CA ILE A 24 -10.14 16.81 6.78
C ILE A 24 -10.86 15.78 5.93
N SER A 25 -11.57 14.84 6.57
CA SER A 25 -12.24 13.75 5.86
C SER A 25 -13.32 14.23 4.89
N THR A 26 -14.08 15.26 5.26
CA THR A 26 -15.07 15.89 4.37
C THR A 26 -14.39 16.58 3.18
N PHE A 27 -13.36 17.39 3.41
CA PHE A 27 -12.67 18.07 2.31
C PHE A 27 -12.11 17.08 1.29
N LEU A 28 -11.40 16.04 1.75
CA LEU A 28 -10.82 15.03 0.87
C LEU A 28 -11.90 14.22 0.15
N TYR A 29 -12.98 13.84 0.85
CA TYR A 29 -14.12 13.15 0.23
C TYR A 29 -14.76 13.94 -0.92
N GLU A 30 -14.92 15.26 -0.75
CA GLU A 30 -15.52 16.13 -1.76
C GLU A 30 -14.58 16.40 -2.96
N HIS A 31 -13.28 16.14 -2.80
CA HIS A 31 -12.25 16.39 -3.80
C HIS A 31 -11.37 15.14 -4.03
N PRO A 32 -11.96 14.00 -4.45
CA PRO A 32 -11.20 12.78 -4.64
C PRO A 32 -10.24 12.95 -5.82
N GLU A 33 -8.96 12.62 -5.59
CA GLU A 33 -7.91 12.66 -6.60
C GLU A 33 -7.19 11.32 -6.66
N LEU A 34 -6.84 10.85 -7.86
CA LEU A 34 -6.22 9.55 -8.05
C LEU A 34 -4.74 9.55 -7.64
N GLY A 35 -4.18 8.35 -7.48
CA GLY A 35 -2.76 8.13 -7.29
C GLY A 35 -1.89 8.99 -8.23
N LEU A 36 -0.93 9.75 -7.68
CA LEU A 36 -0.03 10.70 -8.36
C LEU A 36 -0.67 12.00 -8.86
N GLU A 37 -1.97 12.20 -8.63
CA GLU A 37 -2.74 13.37 -9.05
C GLU A 37 -3.33 14.14 -7.85
N GLU A 38 -2.99 13.77 -6.60
CA GLU A 38 -3.57 14.25 -5.34
C GLU A 38 -3.11 15.66 -4.92
N HIS A 39 -3.07 16.59 -5.86
CA HIS A 39 -2.54 17.93 -5.66
C HIS A 39 -3.34 18.76 -4.66
N ARG A 40 -4.68 18.72 -4.70
CA ARG A 40 -5.54 19.44 -3.77
C ARG A 40 -5.47 18.83 -2.38
N ALA A 41 -5.46 17.50 -2.29
CA ALA A 41 -5.31 16.80 -1.01
C ALA A 41 -3.99 17.16 -0.33
N ALA A 42 -2.87 17.01 -1.04
CA ALA A 42 -1.54 17.34 -0.53
C ALA A 42 -1.42 18.82 -0.13
N ALA A 43 -1.91 19.74 -0.96
CA ALA A 43 -1.87 21.17 -0.69
C ALA A 43 -2.73 21.55 0.52
N TYR A 44 -3.93 20.96 0.66
CA TYR A 44 -4.81 21.22 1.79
C TYR A 44 -4.20 20.76 3.12
N LEU A 45 -3.68 19.53 3.16
CA LEU A 45 -3.04 18.98 4.37
C LEU A 45 -1.78 19.76 4.74
N SER A 46 -0.95 20.08 3.74
CA SER A 46 0.26 20.90 3.90
C SER A 46 -0.08 22.28 4.49
N ARG A 47 -1.09 22.96 3.93
CA ARG A 47 -1.53 24.27 4.41
C ARG A 47 -2.04 24.19 5.85
N LEU A 48 -2.91 23.23 6.14
CA LEU A 48 -3.47 23.03 7.47
C LEU A 48 -2.35 22.83 8.51
N LEU A 49 -1.36 22.00 8.21
CA LEU A 49 -0.22 21.74 9.09
C LEU A 49 0.67 22.97 9.26
N ALA A 50 0.95 23.72 8.19
CA ALA A 50 1.70 24.96 8.24
C ALA A 50 1.01 26.03 9.10
N GLU A 51 -0.30 26.18 8.98
CA GLU A 51 -1.12 27.09 9.80
C GLU A 51 -1.11 26.70 11.29
N ARG A 52 -0.82 25.44 11.61
CA ARG A 52 -0.61 24.93 12.97
C ARG A 52 0.86 24.93 13.40
N GLY A 53 1.74 25.57 12.65
CA GLY A 53 3.14 25.78 13.02
C GLY A 53 4.06 24.60 12.73
N PHE A 54 3.67 23.67 11.86
CA PHE A 54 4.60 22.69 11.30
C PHE A 54 5.44 23.33 10.20
N GLN A 55 6.71 22.95 10.11
CA GLN A 55 7.57 23.22 8.97
C GLN A 55 7.27 22.20 7.88
N VAL A 56 6.73 22.65 6.75
CA VAL A 56 6.27 21.78 5.66
C VAL A 56 7.23 21.83 4.48
N GLU A 57 7.64 20.65 4.01
CA GLU A 57 8.44 20.46 2.80
C GLU A 57 7.64 19.62 1.79
N PRO A 58 7.19 20.22 0.68
CA PRO A 58 6.49 19.51 -0.38
C PRO A 58 7.45 18.83 -1.36
N GLY A 59 6.96 17.84 -2.12
CA GLY A 59 7.67 17.25 -3.25
C GLY A 59 8.75 16.25 -2.85
N LEU A 60 8.47 15.33 -1.93
CA LEU A 60 9.46 14.32 -1.51
C LEU A 60 9.65 13.20 -2.53
N ALA A 61 10.86 12.63 -2.60
CA ALA A 61 11.16 11.43 -3.39
C ALA A 61 10.80 11.52 -4.89
N GLY A 62 10.78 12.73 -5.46
CA GLY A 62 10.36 12.97 -6.84
C GLY A 62 8.85 12.85 -7.06
N LEU A 63 8.05 12.74 -6.00
CA LEU A 63 6.59 12.69 -6.01
C LEU A 63 6.03 14.08 -5.68
N PRO A 64 5.41 14.80 -6.64
CA PRO A 64 4.93 16.16 -6.42
C PRO A 64 3.89 16.32 -5.31
N THR A 65 3.15 15.26 -5.01
CA THR A 65 2.09 15.25 -4.01
C THR A 65 2.56 14.74 -2.64
N ALA A 66 3.74 14.11 -2.55
CA ALA A 66 4.32 13.72 -1.26
C ALA A 66 4.83 14.94 -0.48
N PHE A 67 4.72 14.92 0.85
CA PHE A 67 5.24 16.01 1.69
C PHE A 67 5.72 15.49 3.06
N SER A 68 6.59 16.26 3.73
CA SER A 68 6.81 16.14 5.17
C SER A 68 6.33 17.40 5.86
N ALA A 69 5.78 17.25 7.06
CA ALA A 69 5.47 18.35 7.96
C ALA A 69 6.02 18.03 9.33
N VAL A 70 6.87 18.89 9.89
CA VAL A 70 7.59 18.60 11.13
C VAL A 70 7.46 19.70 12.17
N THR A 71 7.34 19.31 13.44
CA THR A 71 7.37 20.22 14.60
C THR A 71 8.09 19.56 15.78
N GLY A 72 8.31 20.31 16.86
CA GLY A 72 9.01 19.84 18.05
C GLY A 72 10.52 20.09 18.02
N GLY A 73 11.26 19.30 18.79
CA GLY A 73 12.70 19.50 19.07
C GLY A 73 13.53 18.23 18.92
N PRO A 74 14.80 18.24 19.36
CA PRO A 74 15.67 17.06 19.29
C PRO A 74 15.14 15.93 20.18
N GLY A 75 15.18 14.69 19.70
CA GLY A 75 14.66 13.52 20.43
C GLY A 75 14.15 12.47 19.45
N PRO A 76 13.40 11.45 19.94
CA PRO A 76 12.79 10.47 19.05
C PRO A 76 11.86 11.15 18.04
N THR A 77 11.94 10.70 16.79
CA THR A 77 11.09 11.17 15.69
C THR A 77 9.93 10.21 15.46
N ILE A 78 8.71 10.68 15.71
CA ILE A 78 7.48 9.91 15.50
C ILE A 78 6.80 10.40 14.22
N ALA A 79 6.67 9.52 13.23
CA ALA A 79 6.01 9.78 11.97
C ALA A 79 4.57 9.24 11.95
N PHE A 80 3.62 10.08 11.53
CA PHE A 80 2.25 9.69 11.19
C PHE A 80 2.10 9.70 9.68
N MET A 81 1.83 8.54 9.08
CA MET A 81 1.67 8.41 7.63
C MET A 81 0.24 8.74 7.22
N ALA A 82 0.09 9.67 6.28
CA ALA A 82 -1.19 10.19 5.80
C ALA A 82 -1.35 9.85 4.32
N GLU A 83 -2.18 8.85 4.03
CA GLU A 83 -2.62 8.51 2.66
C GLU A 83 -3.85 9.33 2.29
N TYR A 84 -3.99 9.69 1.02
CA TYR A 84 -5.08 10.55 0.55
C TYR A 84 -5.39 10.40 -0.94
N ASP A 85 -4.88 9.35 -1.60
CA ASP A 85 -5.34 8.97 -2.93
C ASP A 85 -6.73 8.34 -2.90
N ALA A 86 -7.46 8.52 -3.98
CA ALA A 86 -8.79 7.97 -4.20
C ALA A 86 -8.77 6.91 -5.30
N LEU A 87 -9.84 6.12 -5.36
CA LEU A 87 -10.03 5.08 -6.35
C LEU A 87 -10.92 5.57 -7.52
N PRO A 88 -10.68 5.09 -8.75
CA PRO A 88 -11.56 5.37 -9.88
C PRO A 88 -13.02 5.00 -9.58
N ALA A 89 -13.94 5.88 -9.99
CA ALA A 89 -15.39 5.76 -9.86
C ALA A 89 -15.98 5.74 -8.44
N VAL A 90 -15.29 5.21 -7.43
CA VAL A 90 -15.80 5.06 -6.06
C VAL A 90 -15.28 6.12 -5.08
N GLY A 91 -14.33 6.97 -5.48
CA GLY A 91 -13.76 8.00 -4.61
C GLY A 91 -12.91 7.36 -3.50
N HIS A 92 -13.02 7.83 -2.26
CA HIS A 92 -12.31 7.22 -1.12
C HIS A 92 -12.94 5.90 -0.66
N GLY A 93 -13.13 4.95 -1.58
CA GLY A 93 -13.64 3.60 -1.30
C GLY A 93 -12.73 2.76 -0.40
N CYS A 94 -11.46 3.14 -0.24
CA CYS A 94 -10.53 2.56 0.73
C CYS A 94 -10.41 3.38 2.04
N GLY A 95 -11.04 4.56 2.08
CA GLY A 95 -11.11 5.42 3.26
C GLY A 95 -9.86 6.26 3.53
N HIS A 96 -9.03 6.52 2.52
CA HIS A 96 -7.79 7.30 2.69
C HIS A 96 -8.05 8.73 3.22
N ASN A 97 -9.23 9.31 2.97
CA ASN A 97 -9.66 10.55 3.62
C ASN A 97 -9.65 10.47 5.16
N LEU A 98 -9.99 9.32 5.75
CA LEU A 98 -9.88 9.10 7.19
C LEU A 98 -8.46 8.72 7.64
N ILE A 99 -7.67 8.06 6.79
CA ILE A 99 -6.25 7.79 7.08
C ILE A 99 -5.49 9.11 7.26
N ALA A 100 -5.57 10.02 6.29
CA ALA A 100 -5.00 11.36 6.41
C ALA A 100 -5.54 12.13 7.63
N ALA A 101 -6.86 12.07 7.86
CA ALA A 101 -7.49 12.76 8.98
C ALA A 101 -6.99 12.28 10.35
N THR A 102 -6.84 10.96 10.52
CA THR A 102 -6.37 10.38 11.78
C THR A 102 -4.88 10.64 12.02
N ALA A 103 -4.06 10.55 10.98
CA ALA A 103 -2.63 10.87 11.05
C ALA A 103 -2.39 12.33 11.45
N VAL A 104 -3.04 13.28 10.76
CA VAL A 104 -2.94 14.71 11.10
C VAL A 104 -3.52 15.00 12.48
N GLY A 105 -4.66 14.40 12.82
CA GLY A 105 -5.28 14.56 14.13
C GLY A 105 -4.36 14.13 15.27
N ALA A 106 -3.73 12.95 15.14
CA ALA A 106 -2.78 12.42 16.12
C ALA A 106 -1.55 13.34 16.27
N ALA A 107 -0.99 13.84 15.16
CA ALA A 107 0.14 14.76 15.20
C ALA A 107 -0.20 16.08 15.90
N LEU A 108 -1.37 16.67 15.60
CA LEU A 108 -1.83 17.92 16.21
C LEU A 108 -2.10 17.77 17.71
N VAL A 109 -2.72 16.66 18.14
CA VAL A 109 -3.00 16.47 19.57
C VAL A 109 -1.71 16.30 20.37
N LEU A 110 -0.71 15.60 19.82
CA LEU A 110 0.61 15.44 20.44
C LEU A 110 1.39 16.75 20.49
N GLN A 111 1.34 17.56 19.42
CA GLN A 111 1.97 18.88 19.40
C GLN A 111 1.46 19.76 20.56
N GLU A 112 0.14 19.72 20.82
CA GLU A 112 -0.47 20.51 21.89
C GLU A 112 -0.09 20.06 23.31
N LEU A 113 0.50 18.88 23.48
CA LEU A 113 1.04 18.45 24.78
C LEU A 113 2.38 19.12 25.11
N ALA A 114 3.02 19.77 24.13
CA ALA A 114 4.30 20.46 24.31
C ALA A 114 5.37 19.60 25.02
N LEU A 115 5.43 18.32 24.64
CA LEU A 115 6.39 17.37 25.20
C LEU A 115 7.83 17.86 24.92
N PRO A 116 8.72 17.84 25.94
CA PRO A 116 10.12 18.16 25.71
C PRO A 116 10.76 17.03 24.90
N ALA A 117 11.72 17.40 24.05
CA ALA A 117 12.60 16.47 23.36
C ALA A 117 11.90 15.37 22.54
N VAL A 118 10.98 15.75 21.65
CA VAL A 118 10.38 14.87 20.64
C VAL A 118 10.24 15.63 19.32
N ARG A 119 10.45 14.93 18.20
CA ARG A 119 10.16 15.43 16.86
C ARG A 119 8.89 14.73 16.35
N ILE A 120 7.87 15.51 16.02
CA ILE A 120 6.60 15.00 15.49
C ILE A 120 6.57 15.29 13.99
N MET A 121 6.34 14.25 13.20
CA MET A 121 6.37 14.30 11.75
C MET A 121 5.07 13.76 11.18
N VAL A 122 4.48 14.47 10.22
CA VAL A 122 3.44 13.94 9.33
C VAL A 122 4.09 13.71 7.97
N LEU A 123 3.97 12.50 7.45
CA LEU A 123 4.39 12.14 6.10
C LEU A 123 3.15 12.02 5.23
N GLY A 124 3.01 12.89 4.25
CA GLY A 124 2.03 12.74 3.20
C GLY A 124 2.49 11.71 2.20
N THR A 125 1.77 10.58 2.11
CA THR A 125 2.17 9.40 1.35
C THR A 125 1.15 9.12 0.24
N PRO A 126 1.40 9.58 -1.00
CA PRO A 126 0.46 9.46 -2.11
C PRO A 126 0.45 8.05 -2.72
N ALA A 127 -0.51 7.80 -3.61
CA ALA A 127 -0.50 6.68 -4.55
C ALA A 127 -0.32 5.28 -3.94
N GLU A 128 -0.94 5.00 -2.77
CA GLU A 128 -0.86 3.66 -2.16
C GLU A 128 -1.52 2.60 -3.06
N GLU A 129 -2.66 2.92 -3.67
CA GLU A 129 -3.47 2.00 -4.48
C GLU A 129 -2.89 1.71 -5.87
N THR A 130 -1.76 2.33 -6.22
CA THR A 130 -1.15 2.23 -7.56
C THR A 130 0.32 1.87 -7.49
N VAL A 131 1.20 2.87 -7.45
CA VAL A 131 2.66 2.67 -7.51
C VAL A 131 3.29 2.48 -6.14
N GLY A 132 2.52 2.62 -5.05
CA GLY A 132 3.01 2.54 -3.68
C GLY A 132 3.98 3.69 -3.38
N GLY A 133 3.47 4.91 -3.19
CA GLY A 133 4.32 6.09 -2.98
C GLY A 133 5.31 5.94 -1.82
N LYS A 134 4.99 5.16 -0.78
CA LYS A 134 5.92 4.89 0.33
C LYS A 134 7.14 4.10 -0.12
N ILE A 135 7.05 3.30 -1.18
CA ILE A 135 8.19 2.56 -1.75
C ILE A 135 9.24 3.54 -2.25
N ALA A 136 8.83 4.48 -3.13
CA ALA A 136 9.73 5.52 -3.63
C ALA A 136 10.27 6.41 -2.50
N MET A 137 9.44 6.72 -1.50
CA MET A 137 9.86 7.48 -0.32
C MET A 137 10.89 6.74 0.55
N VAL A 138 10.75 5.43 0.73
CA VAL A 138 11.74 4.58 1.42
C VAL A 138 13.06 4.58 0.63
N GLU A 139 13.01 4.38 -0.67
CA GLU A 139 14.20 4.36 -1.55
C GLU A 139 14.94 5.71 -1.57
N ALA A 140 14.20 6.82 -1.52
CA ALA A 140 14.75 8.17 -1.45
C ALA A 140 15.23 8.58 -0.04
N GLY A 141 15.02 7.74 0.98
CA GLY A 141 15.45 8.01 2.35
C GLY A 141 14.53 8.93 3.15
N SER A 142 13.28 9.15 2.74
CA SER A 142 12.31 10.01 3.46
C SER A 142 11.97 9.52 4.88
N PHE A 143 12.28 8.25 5.18
CA PHE A 143 12.10 7.64 6.50
C PHE A 143 13.41 7.58 7.32
N GLN A 144 14.54 8.10 6.80
CA GLN A 144 15.78 8.14 7.56
C GLN A 144 15.64 9.04 8.79
N GLY A 145 16.09 8.54 9.94
CA GLY A 145 15.98 9.26 11.22
C GLY A 145 14.60 9.24 11.86
N VAL A 146 13.63 8.52 11.29
CA VAL A 146 12.35 8.21 11.94
C VAL A 146 12.55 7.03 12.90
N ASP A 147 12.09 7.18 14.14
CA ASP A 147 12.23 6.17 15.20
C ASP A 147 10.98 5.29 15.35
N LEU A 148 9.81 5.81 14.96
CA LEU A 148 8.53 5.11 14.95
C LEU A 148 7.62 5.67 13.85
N ALA A 149 7.04 4.81 13.01
CA ALA A 149 6.04 5.18 12.01
C ALA A 149 4.67 4.55 12.31
N LEU A 150 3.61 5.34 12.30
CA LEU A 150 2.27 4.92 12.70
C LEU A 150 1.23 5.29 11.64
N ILE A 151 0.26 4.40 11.43
CA ILE A 151 -0.87 4.60 10.51
C ILE A 151 -2.10 3.85 11.00
N ALA A 152 -3.28 4.43 10.80
CA ALA A 152 -4.56 3.82 11.16
C ALA A 152 -5.43 3.70 9.91
N HIS A 153 -5.80 2.48 9.55
CA HIS A 153 -6.61 2.18 8.38
C HIS A 153 -8.09 2.01 8.80
N PRO A 154 -9.06 2.71 8.19
CA PRO A 154 -10.47 2.44 8.43
C PRO A 154 -10.85 1.07 7.86
N GLY A 155 -11.74 0.35 8.53
CA GLY A 155 -12.21 -0.93 8.00
C GLY A 155 -13.56 -1.34 8.57
N PRO A 156 -14.09 -2.47 8.10
CA PRO A 156 -15.32 -3.04 8.65
C PRO A 156 -15.07 -3.81 9.97
N ARG A 157 -13.81 -4.01 10.35
CA ARG A 157 -13.37 -4.75 11.54
C ARG A 157 -12.17 -4.06 12.19
N THR A 158 -11.94 -4.31 13.48
CA THR A 158 -10.74 -3.85 14.16
C THR A 158 -9.70 -4.96 14.14
N ARG A 159 -8.50 -4.69 13.64
CA ARG A 159 -7.44 -5.68 13.43
C ARG A 159 -6.07 -5.09 13.76
N VAL A 160 -5.25 -5.84 14.50
CA VAL A 160 -3.88 -5.45 14.85
C VAL A 160 -2.95 -6.62 14.61
N GLY A 161 -1.77 -6.38 14.02
CA GLY A 161 -0.80 -7.44 13.73
C GLY A 161 -1.24 -8.43 12.65
N TRP A 162 -2.23 -8.06 11.83
CA TRP A 162 -2.68 -8.89 10.71
C TRP A 162 -1.67 -8.82 9.56
N PRO A 163 -1.32 -9.95 8.92
CA PRO A 163 -0.33 -9.96 7.86
C PRO A 163 -0.85 -9.22 6.62
N SER A 164 -0.03 -8.32 6.07
CA SER A 164 -0.11 -7.96 4.66
C SER A 164 0.81 -8.87 3.86
N TRP A 165 0.47 -9.11 2.61
CA TRP A 165 1.23 -10.00 1.75
C TRP A 165 2.14 -9.21 0.83
N ALA A 166 3.29 -9.81 0.51
CA ALA A 166 4.14 -9.30 -0.54
C ALA A 166 3.45 -9.48 -1.90
N SER A 167 3.67 -8.53 -2.80
CA SER A 167 3.17 -8.56 -4.17
C SER A 167 4.20 -7.99 -5.12
N HIS A 168 4.43 -8.66 -6.24
CA HIS A 168 5.27 -8.16 -7.32
C HIS A 168 4.60 -8.43 -8.66
N ALA A 169 4.45 -7.37 -9.45
CA ALA A 169 3.71 -7.43 -10.70
C ALA A 169 4.65 -7.75 -11.87
N LEU A 170 4.46 -8.94 -12.46
CA LEU A 170 5.29 -9.47 -13.55
C LEU A 170 4.53 -9.43 -14.88
N GLU A 171 5.09 -8.77 -15.87
CA GLU A 171 4.67 -8.86 -17.27
C GLU A 171 5.57 -9.88 -18.00
N ILE A 172 4.93 -10.77 -18.75
CA ILE A 172 5.59 -11.79 -19.57
C ILE A 172 5.20 -11.53 -21.02
N ARG A 173 6.19 -11.31 -21.89
CA ARG A 173 6.01 -11.02 -23.31
C ARG A 173 6.61 -12.13 -24.14
N PHE A 174 5.81 -12.77 -24.99
CA PHE A 174 6.29 -13.73 -25.97
C PHE A 174 6.32 -13.10 -27.35
N ALA A 175 7.43 -13.28 -28.07
CA ALA A 175 7.54 -12.94 -29.48
C ALA A 175 7.68 -14.22 -30.31
N GLY A 176 6.93 -14.27 -31.40
CA GLY A 176 6.85 -15.38 -32.33
C GLY A 176 6.99 -14.89 -33.77
N ARG A 177 6.26 -15.52 -34.69
CA ARG A 177 6.30 -15.21 -36.12
C ARG A 177 4.95 -15.48 -36.76
N THR A 178 4.42 -14.50 -37.48
CA THR A 178 3.17 -14.63 -38.22
C THR A 178 3.26 -15.67 -39.32
N ALA A 179 2.14 -16.34 -39.57
CA ALA A 179 1.90 -17.20 -40.73
C ALA A 179 0.38 -17.35 -40.93
N HIS A 180 -0.04 -17.79 -42.12
CA HIS A 180 -1.43 -18.15 -42.35
C HIS A 180 -1.77 -19.43 -41.57
N ALA A 181 -2.60 -19.31 -40.54
CA ALA A 181 -2.84 -20.38 -39.56
C ALA A 181 -3.41 -21.67 -40.20
N GLY A 182 -4.25 -21.53 -41.24
CA GLY A 182 -4.83 -22.68 -41.94
C GLY A 182 -4.00 -23.28 -43.09
N ALA A 183 -3.04 -22.54 -43.64
CA ALA A 183 -2.38 -22.91 -44.90
C ALA A 183 -0.90 -23.28 -44.69
N HIS A 184 -0.20 -22.48 -43.89
CA HIS A 184 1.22 -22.67 -43.63
C HIS A 184 1.56 -22.49 -42.13
N PRO A 185 0.83 -23.13 -41.19
CA PRO A 185 1.09 -22.96 -39.76
C PRO A 185 2.53 -23.34 -39.36
N GLN A 186 3.15 -24.31 -40.03
CA GLN A 186 4.53 -24.74 -39.82
C GLN A 186 5.59 -23.65 -40.09
N ALA A 187 5.23 -22.59 -40.81
CA ALA A 187 6.11 -21.43 -41.02
C ALA A 187 6.02 -20.42 -39.86
N GLY A 188 4.99 -20.50 -39.01
CA GLY A 188 4.78 -19.59 -37.88
C GLY A 188 5.43 -20.07 -36.59
N ILE A 189 5.47 -19.16 -35.61
CA ILE A 189 5.80 -19.44 -34.21
C ILE A 189 4.71 -18.77 -33.38
N ASN A 190 3.90 -19.56 -32.68
CA ASN A 190 2.70 -19.05 -32.02
C ASN A 190 3.01 -18.52 -30.61
N ALA A 191 3.06 -17.20 -30.47
CA ALA A 191 3.29 -16.54 -29.19
C ALA A 191 2.12 -16.73 -28.19
N LEU A 192 0.88 -16.82 -28.68
CA LEU A 192 -0.28 -17.07 -27.81
C LEU A 192 -0.19 -18.46 -27.18
N ASP A 193 0.18 -19.48 -27.96
CA ASP A 193 0.33 -20.85 -27.43
C ASP A 193 1.40 -20.90 -26.34
N ALA A 194 2.51 -20.15 -26.49
CA ALA A 194 3.54 -20.03 -25.47
C ALA A 194 2.99 -19.41 -24.17
N LEU A 195 2.17 -18.36 -24.26
CA LEU A 195 1.54 -17.75 -23.09
C LEU A 195 0.50 -18.68 -22.44
N ILE A 196 -0.28 -19.43 -23.24
CA ILE A 196 -1.22 -20.43 -22.72
C ILE A 196 -0.49 -21.57 -22.02
N HIS A 197 0.59 -22.09 -22.61
CA HIS A 197 1.45 -23.11 -22.00
C HIS A 197 2.02 -22.61 -20.66
N THR A 198 2.46 -21.35 -20.60
CA THR A 198 2.90 -20.72 -19.34
C THR A 198 1.78 -20.74 -18.30
N TYR A 199 0.56 -20.35 -18.69
CA TYR A 199 -0.60 -20.32 -17.80
C TYR A 199 -0.93 -21.72 -17.23
N LEU A 200 -0.83 -22.76 -18.05
CA LEU A 200 -1.05 -24.14 -17.65
C LEU A 200 0.06 -24.65 -16.72
N SER A 201 1.33 -24.38 -17.04
CA SER A 201 2.47 -24.71 -16.18
C SER A 201 2.41 -23.99 -14.82
N MET A 202 1.97 -22.73 -14.79
CA MET A 202 1.73 -22.02 -13.53
C MET A 202 0.62 -22.66 -12.70
N ARG A 203 -0.40 -23.25 -13.32
CA ARG A 203 -1.47 -23.96 -12.60
C ARG A 203 -0.97 -25.25 -11.95
N THR A 204 -0.12 -26.02 -12.63
CA THR A 204 0.47 -27.23 -12.06
C THR A 204 1.52 -26.90 -10.99
N LEU A 205 2.28 -25.82 -11.20
CA LEU A 205 3.26 -25.31 -10.22
C LEU A 205 2.63 -25.04 -8.84
N ARG A 206 1.35 -24.65 -8.77
CA ARG A 206 0.66 -24.36 -7.49
C ARG A 206 0.70 -25.50 -6.49
N LEU A 207 0.71 -26.76 -6.95
CA LEU A 207 0.81 -27.94 -6.07
C LEU A 207 2.18 -28.07 -5.39
N HIS A 208 3.18 -27.32 -5.83
CA HIS A 208 4.56 -27.37 -5.36
C HIS A 208 5.02 -26.05 -4.73
N LEU A 209 4.07 -25.17 -4.39
CA LEU A 209 4.29 -23.93 -3.66
C LEU A 209 3.54 -23.99 -2.32
N ARG A 210 3.86 -23.07 -1.41
CA ARG A 210 3.12 -22.93 -0.16
C ARG A 210 1.68 -22.47 -0.40
N ASP A 211 0.78 -22.81 0.52
CA ASP A 211 -0.66 -22.48 0.44
C ASP A 211 -0.95 -20.97 0.47
N ASP A 212 0.00 -20.15 0.92
CA ASP A 212 -0.08 -18.69 0.96
C ASP A 212 0.31 -18.00 -0.35
N VAL A 213 0.51 -18.75 -1.45
CA VAL A 213 0.82 -18.16 -2.76
C VAL A 213 -0.44 -17.90 -3.58
N ARG A 214 -0.52 -16.72 -4.20
CA ARG A 214 -1.53 -16.40 -5.21
C ARG A 214 -0.85 -15.85 -6.46
N MET A 215 -1.38 -16.22 -7.62
CA MET A 215 -0.86 -15.81 -8.92
C MET A 215 -2.01 -15.44 -9.86
N PRO A 216 -2.84 -14.41 -9.53
CA PRO A 216 -3.79 -13.84 -10.48
C PRO A 216 -3.05 -13.26 -11.69
N GLY A 217 -3.67 -13.35 -12.86
CA GLY A 217 -3.15 -12.74 -14.07
C GLY A 217 -4.19 -12.66 -15.17
N ILE A 218 -3.84 -11.91 -16.21
CA ILE A 218 -4.67 -11.67 -17.39
C ILE A 218 -3.80 -11.76 -18.66
N ILE A 219 -4.44 -12.04 -19.79
CA ILE A 219 -3.84 -11.86 -21.11
C ILE A 219 -4.21 -10.45 -21.57
N VAL A 220 -3.21 -9.59 -21.71
CA VAL A 220 -3.36 -8.21 -22.19
C VAL A 220 -3.45 -8.19 -23.72
N LYS A 221 -2.65 -9.03 -24.38
CA LYS A 221 -2.64 -9.19 -25.83
C LYS A 221 -2.44 -10.66 -26.19
N GLY A 222 -3.22 -11.15 -27.15
CA GLY A 222 -3.22 -12.57 -27.54
C GLY A 222 -3.48 -12.82 -29.03
N GLY A 223 -3.26 -11.83 -29.89
CA GLY A 223 -3.59 -11.90 -31.32
C GLY A 223 -4.86 -11.13 -31.67
N GLU A 224 -4.97 -10.75 -32.95
CA GLU A 224 -6.03 -9.85 -33.45
C GLU A 224 -7.06 -10.59 -34.33
N VAL A 225 -6.63 -11.60 -35.09
CA VAL A 225 -7.48 -12.32 -36.05
C VAL A 225 -7.16 -13.82 -36.01
N ALA A 226 -8.19 -14.66 -35.97
CA ALA A 226 -8.07 -16.11 -35.75
C ALA A 226 -7.33 -16.88 -36.86
N ASN A 227 -7.28 -16.37 -38.10
CA ASN A 227 -6.63 -17.04 -39.23
C ASN A 227 -5.15 -16.67 -39.40
N VAL A 228 -4.57 -15.90 -38.47
CA VAL A 228 -3.15 -15.51 -38.45
C VAL A 228 -2.51 -16.05 -37.18
N VAL A 229 -1.36 -16.71 -37.29
CA VAL A 229 -0.56 -17.15 -36.13
C VAL A 229 -0.10 -15.90 -35.34
N PRO A 230 -0.44 -15.76 -34.05
CA PRO A 230 -0.05 -14.61 -33.25
C PRO A 230 1.48 -14.49 -33.08
N GLU A 231 2.07 -13.36 -33.49
CA GLU A 231 3.49 -13.07 -33.29
C GLU A 231 3.81 -12.40 -31.95
N LEU A 232 2.81 -11.91 -31.22
CA LEU A 232 2.98 -11.27 -29.93
C LEU A 232 1.86 -11.69 -28.98
N ALA A 233 2.25 -12.14 -27.79
CA ALA A 233 1.34 -12.33 -26.67
C ALA A 233 1.93 -11.72 -25.39
N VAL A 234 1.09 -11.06 -24.61
CA VAL A 234 1.50 -10.37 -23.38
C VAL A 234 0.55 -10.75 -22.26
N GLY A 235 1.12 -11.28 -21.17
CA GLY A 235 0.41 -11.55 -19.92
C GLY A 235 0.90 -10.67 -18.79
N ARG A 236 0.01 -10.27 -17.88
CA ARG A 236 0.34 -9.55 -16.65
C ARG A 236 -0.15 -10.34 -15.45
N PHE A 237 0.71 -10.49 -14.45
CA PHE A 237 0.47 -11.29 -13.26
C PHE A 237 0.83 -10.50 -12.00
N SER A 238 -0.04 -10.50 -10.99
CA SER A 238 0.30 -10.01 -9.64
C SER A 238 0.65 -11.24 -8.80
N LEU A 239 1.95 -11.50 -8.62
CA LEU A 239 2.43 -12.66 -7.87
C LEU A 239 2.50 -12.28 -6.40
N ARG A 240 1.89 -13.09 -5.51
CA ARG A 240 1.77 -12.79 -4.09
C ARG A 240 2.17 -13.95 -3.21
N ALA A 241 2.79 -13.65 -2.07
CA ALA A 241 3.05 -14.59 -0.99
C ALA A 241 3.03 -13.85 0.36
N ALA A 242 2.83 -14.56 1.48
CA ALA A 242 2.85 -13.92 2.80
C ALA A 242 4.27 -13.51 3.25
N ASP A 243 5.32 -13.94 2.54
CA ASP A 243 6.72 -13.60 2.82
C ASP A 243 7.41 -13.16 1.52
N CYS A 244 7.97 -11.95 1.53
CA CYS A 244 8.61 -11.34 0.38
C CYS A 244 9.84 -12.12 -0.11
N ARG A 245 10.59 -12.74 0.79
CA ARG A 245 11.78 -13.51 0.39
C ARG A 245 11.39 -14.77 -0.38
N TYR A 246 10.37 -15.48 0.07
CA TYR A 246 9.83 -16.63 -0.64
C TYR A 246 9.23 -16.23 -1.99
N LEU A 247 8.55 -15.08 -2.07
CA LEU A 247 8.06 -14.53 -3.33
C LEU A 247 9.21 -14.34 -4.34
N GLU A 248 10.25 -13.58 -3.95
CA GLU A 248 11.37 -13.21 -4.82
C GLU A 248 12.33 -14.37 -5.10
N GLU A 249 12.67 -15.16 -4.09
CA GLU A 249 13.71 -16.21 -4.17
C GLU A 249 13.15 -17.55 -4.69
N VAL A 250 11.84 -17.81 -4.60
CA VAL A 250 11.24 -19.11 -4.94
C VAL A 250 10.10 -19.01 -5.95
N VAL A 251 9.09 -18.17 -5.69
CA VAL A 251 7.87 -18.13 -6.51
C VAL A 251 8.15 -17.54 -7.89
N ILE A 252 8.73 -16.34 -7.95
CA ILE A 252 8.99 -15.64 -9.20
C ILE A 252 9.95 -16.42 -10.12
N PRO A 253 11.10 -16.94 -9.65
CA PRO A 253 11.99 -17.74 -10.48
C PRO A 253 11.30 -18.95 -11.11
N ARG A 254 10.42 -19.64 -10.36
CA ARG A 254 9.67 -20.79 -10.89
C ARG A 254 8.59 -20.39 -11.91
N VAL A 255 7.97 -19.23 -11.76
CA VAL A 255 7.04 -18.68 -12.78
C VAL A 255 7.82 -18.31 -14.04
N ILE A 256 8.99 -17.70 -13.91
CA ILE A 256 9.91 -17.40 -15.02
C ILE A 256 10.32 -18.69 -15.74
N ASP A 257 10.63 -19.76 -15.01
CA ASP A 257 10.99 -21.05 -15.60
C ASP A 257 9.80 -21.72 -16.31
N CYS A 258 8.57 -21.57 -15.82
CA CYS A 258 7.37 -22.00 -16.56
C CYS A 258 7.29 -21.31 -17.92
N ALA A 259 7.54 -20.00 -17.97
CA ALA A 259 7.49 -19.21 -19.19
C ALA A 259 8.65 -19.56 -20.15
N ARG A 260 9.87 -19.75 -19.62
CA ARG A 260 11.03 -20.21 -20.41
C ARG A 260 10.79 -21.60 -21.01
N GLY A 261 10.21 -22.52 -20.24
CA GLY A 261 9.83 -23.84 -20.75
C GLY A 261 8.80 -23.76 -21.88
N ALA A 262 7.81 -22.86 -21.77
CA ALA A 262 6.84 -22.64 -22.82
C ALA A 262 7.44 -21.99 -24.08
N ALA A 263 8.35 -21.03 -23.93
CA ALA A 263 9.13 -20.48 -25.03
C ALA A 263 9.90 -21.57 -25.77
N LEU A 264 10.64 -22.41 -25.03
CA LEU A 264 11.41 -23.52 -25.58
C LEU A 264 10.51 -24.51 -26.35
N ALA A 265 9.36 -24.87 -25.78
CA ALA A 265 8.44 -25.83 -26.40
C ALA A 265 7.81 -25.33 -27.71
N THR A 266 7.63 -24.02 -27.85
CA THR A 266 6.94 -23.40 -29.00
C THR A 266 7.90 -22.79 -30.03
N GLY A 267 9.16 -22.56 -29.65
CA GLY A 267 10.14 -21.83 -30.44
C GLY A 267 10.02 -20.30 -30.32
N ALA A 268 9.15 -19.78 -29.44
CA ALA A 268 9.03 -18.35 -29.17
C ALA A 268 10.20 -17.84 -28.33
N SER A 269 10.48 -16.54 -28.39
CA SER A 269 11.32 -15.86 -27.40
C SER A 269 10.44 -15.29 -26.28
N VAL A 270 11.01 -15.09 -25.08
CA VAL A 270 10.30 -14.54 -23.92
C VAL A 270 11.11 -13.46 -23.23
N ASP A 271 10.45 -12.36 -22.91
CA ASP A 271 10.97 -11.25 -22.12
C ASP A 271 10.10 -11.01 -20.88
N PHE A 272 10.71 -10.45 -19.84
CA PHE A 272 10.07 -10.19 -18.55
C PHE A 272 10.25 -8.73 -18.15
N ALA A 273 9.23 -8.14 -17.54
CA ALA A 273 9.32 -6.81 -16.96
C ALA A 273 8.48 -6.73 -15.68
N TYR A 274 9.01 -6.06 -14.66
CA TYR A 274 8.20 -5.65 -13.52
C TYR A 274 7.53 -4.32 -13.86
N TYR A 275 6.20 -4.25 -13.79
CA TYR A 275 5.44 -3.06 -14.18
C TYR A 275 4.87 -2.27 -13.00
N GLU A 276 4.99 -2.83 -11.80
CA GLU A 276 4.79 -2.16 -10.51
C GLU A 276 5.95 -2.58 -9.60
N PRO A 277 6.34 -1.73 -8.63
CA PRO A 277 7.40 -2.08 -7.68
C PRO A 277 6.99 -3.23 -6.77
N LEU A 278 7.99 -3.77 -6.06
CA LEU A 278 7.80 -4.78 -5.03
C LEU A 278 7.14 -4.18 -3.79
N PHE A 279 5.88 -4.57 -3.54
CA PHE A 279 5.23 -4.38 -2.25
C PHE A 279 5.69 -5.49 -1.32
N ARG A 280 6.30 -5.13 -0.19
CA ARG A 280 6.76 -6.12 0.80
C ARG A 280 5.63 -6.50 1.76
N ASP A 281 5.73 -7.69 2.35
CA ASP A 281 4.90 -8.05 3.49
C ASP A 281 5.20 -7.13 4.68
N ALA A 282 4.18 -6.81 5.48
CA ALA A 282 4.34 -5.98 6.66
C ALA A 282 4.98 -6.76 7.81
N MET A 283 6.12 -6.26 8.26
CA MET A 283 6.83 -6.76 9.42
C MET A 283 6.22 -6.16 10.69
N HIS A 284 5.66 -7.04 11.52
CA HIS A 284 5.07 -6.65 12.81
C HIS A 284 6.07 -6.73 13.95
N VAL A 285 6.11 -5.68 14.76
CA VAL A 285 6.84 -5.63 16.04
C VAL A 285 5.88 -6.01 17.18
N PRO A 286 6.05 -7.17 17.84
CA PRO A 286 5.14 -7.67 18.87
C PRO A 286 4.80 -6.67 19.98
N ALA A 287 5.77 -5.92 20.48
CA ALA A 287 5.55 -4.89 21.51
C ALA A 287 4.58 -3.79 21.05
N LEU A 288 4.67 -3.35 19.79
CA LEU A 288 3.72 -2.37 19.22
C LEU A 288 2.33 -2.98 19.04
N VAL A 289 2.25 -4.22 18.57
CA VAL A 289 0.97 -4.94 18.38
C VAL A 289 0.24 -5.10 19.72
N GLN A 290 0.95 -5.52 20.77
CA GLN A 290 0.38 -5.69 22.11
C GLN A 290 -0.08 -4.35 22.71
N ALA A 291 0.76 -3.31 22.64
CA ALA A 291 0.39 -1.99 23.12
C ALA A 291 -0.86 -1.44 22.40
N CYS A 292 -0.91 -1.59 21.08
CA CYS A 292 -2.03 -1.12 20.27
C CYS A 292 -3.33 -1.85 20.57
N ALA A 293 -3.29 -3.18 20.70
CA ALA A 293 -4.47 -3.95 21.08
C ALA A 293 -5.07 -3.45 22.41
N GLY A 294 -4.22 -3.22 23.42
CA GLY A 294 -4.66 -2.66 24.71
C GLY A 294 -5.27 -1.25 24.60
N HIS A 295 -4.69 -0.35 23.81
CA HIS A 295 -5.26 1.00 23.61
C HIS A 295 -6.58 0.96 22.85
N LEU A 296 -6.70 0.10 21.84
CA LEU A 296 -7.93 -0.06 21.07
C LEU A 296 -9.07 -0.59 21.96
N GLU A 297 -8.79 -1.57 22.82
CA GLU A 297 -9.75 -2.06 23.83
C GLU A 297 -10.16 -0.95 24.81
N GLN A 298 -9.21 -0.19 25.34
CA GLN A 298 -9.49 0.96 26.24
C GLN A 298 -10.37 2.02 25.57
N LEU A 299 -10.22 2.20 24.25
CA LEU A 299 -11.01 3.13 23.46
C LEU A 299 -12.33 2.49 22.96
N GLY A 300 -12.68 1.29 23.40
CA GLY A 300 -13.96 0.63 23.09
C GLY A 300 -14.03 0.04 21.68
N PHE A 301 -12.90 -0.37 21.11
CA PHE A 301 -12.87 -1.29 19.98
C PHE A 301 -12.76 -2.73 20.47
N ALA A 302 -13.06 -3.68 19.57
CA ALA A 302 -12.89 -5.10 19.79
C ALA A 302 -11.87 -5.64 18.77
N PRO A 303 -10.56 -5.57 19.05
CA PRO A 303 -9.54 -6.05 18.12
C PRO A 303 -9.62 -7.57 17.95
N GLU A 304 -9.70 -8.02 16.70
CA GLU A 304 -9.69 -9.44 16.36
C GLU A 304 -8.25 -9.97 16.28
N PRO A 305 -7.95 -11.15 16.87
CA PRO A 305 -6.64 -11.75 16.75
C PRO A 305 -6.36 -12.15 15.29
N PRO A 306 -5.09 -12.11 14.84
CA PRO A 306 -4.72 -12.61 13.52
C PRO A 306 -5.08 -14.10 13.38
N VAL A 307 -5.70 -14.47 12.25
CA VAL A 307 -5.99 -15.88 11.95
C VAL A 307 -4.89 -16.43 11.02
N PRO A 308 -4.17 -17.51 11.40
CA PRO A 308 -3.15 -18.11 10.54
C PRO A 308 -3.69 -18.48 9.15
N GLY A 309 -2.91 -18.24 8.10
CA GLY A 309 -3.30 -18.53 6.72
C GLY A 309 -4.34 -17.58 6.13
N THR A 310 -4.82 -16.60 6.91
CA THR A 310 -5.66 -15.50 6.39
C THR A 310 -4.82 -14.26 6.14
N GLY A 311 -5.30 -13.39 5.23
CA GLY A 311 -4.56 -12.23 4.76
C GLY A 311 -4.88 -11.94 3.29
N GLY A 312 -3.97 -11.25 2.60
CA GLY A 312 -4.08 -10.96 1.17
C GLY A 312 -4.22 -9.48 0.82
N GLY A 313 -4.37 -8.62 1.83
CA GLY A 313 -4.15 -7.18 1.66
C GLY A 313 -2.70 -6.92 1.26
N VAL A 314 -2.49 -6.00 0.32
CA VAL A 314 -1.19 -5.53 -0.14
C VAL A 314 -1.14 -4.06 0.21
N THR A 315 -0.03 -3.62 0.79
CA THR A 315 0.17 -2.21 1.15
C THR A 315 1.67 -1.92 1.20
N ASP A 316 2.06 -0.76 0.72
CA ASP A 316 3.43 -0.25 0.74
C ASP A 316 3.88 0.21 2.15
N VAL A 317 2.98 0.21 3.15
CA VAL A 317 3.39 0.24 4.57
C VAL A 317 4.32 -0.92 4.90
N GLY A 318 4.15 -2.05 4.20
CA GLY A 318 5.06 -3.18 4.31
C GLY A 318 6.51 -2.75 4.06
N ASN A 319 6.77 -1.95 3.03
CA ASN A 319 8.11 -1.46 2.70
C ASN A 319 8.69 -0.57 3.81
N VAL A 320 7.88 0.28 4.43
CA VAL A 320 8.29 1.12 5.57
C VAL A 320 8.65 0.28 6.78
N SER A 321 7.88 -0.77 7.06
CA SER A 321 8.09 -1.65 8.23
C SER A 321 9.41 -2.41 8.22
N TRP A 322 10.10 -2.50 7.07
CA TRP A 322 11.43 -3.10 6.97
C TRP A 322 12.58 -2.12 7.25
N VAL A 323 12.31 -0.81 7.30
CA VAL A 323 13.32 0.23 7.51
C VAL A 323 13.13 1.03 8.80
N VAL A 324 11.91 1.06 9.34
CA VAL A 324 11.55 1.76 10.59
C VAL A 324 10.57 0.91 11.40
N PRO A 325 10.65 0.88 12.75
CA PRO A 325 9.59 0.30 13.58
C PRO A 325 8.23 0.89 13.20
N THR A 326 7.33 0.06 12.69
CA THR A 326 6.08 0.52 12.09
C THR A 326 4.89 -0.24 12.66
N LEU A 327 3.78 0.46 12.84
CA LEU A 327 2.50 -0.17 13.12
C LEU A 327 1.40 0.40 12.25
N GLN A 328 0.77 -0.50 11.49
CA GLN A 328 -0.55 -0.30 10.91
C GLN A 328 -1.57 -1.13 11.69
N PHE A 329 -2.63 -0.49 12.14
CA PHE A 329 -3.81 -1.19 12.63
C PHE A 329 -5.03 -0.77 11.81
N MET A 330 -6.02 -1.65 11.76
CA MET A 330 -7.33 -1.36 11.20
C MET A 330 -8.32 -1.10 12.33
N TYR A 331 -9.21 -0.12 12.18
CA TYR A 331 -10.27 0.16 13.14
C TYR A 331 -11.65 0.04 12.49
N ALA A 332 -12.59 -0.57 13.22
CA ALA A 332 -13.96 -0.73 12.75
C ALA A 332 -14.67 0.63 12.69
N MET A 333 -15.10 1.02 11.49
CA MET A 333 -15.84 2.26 11.23
C MET A 333 -17.14 2.03 10.45
N ALA A 334 -17.22 0.92 9.71
CA ALA A 334 -18.39 0.47 8.97
C ALA A 334 -18.82 -0.94 9.40
N PRO A 335 -20.06 -1.36 9.12
CA PRO A 335 -20.50 -2.73 9.35
C PRO A 335 -19.66 -3.79 8.61
N PRO A 336 -19.55 -5.03 9.14
CA PRO A 336 -18.79 -6.14 8.55
C PRO A 336 -19.09 -6.45 7.07
N GLU A 337 -20.32 -6.19 6.64
CA GLU A 337 -20.84 -6.43 5.29
C GLU A 337 -20.43 -5.36 4.27
N VAL A 338 -19.97 -4.19 4.71
CA VAL A 338 -19.55 -3.12 3.82
C VAL A 338 -18.13 -3.44 3.32
N ALA A 339 -18.06 -3.88 2.07
CA ALA A 339 -16.79 -4.19 1.41
C ALA A 339 -15.98 -2.91 1.18
N GLY A 340 -14.66 -2.98 1.38
CA GLY A 340 -13.75 -1.95 0.90
C GLY A 340 -13.84 -1.80 -0.62
N HIS A 341 -13.37 -0.66 -1.14
CA HIS A 341 -13.35 -0.31 -2.56
C HIS A 341 -14.77 -0.17 -3.15
N SER A 342 -15.74 0.16 -2.30
CA SER A 342 -17.15 0.35 -2.66
C SER A 342 -17.61 1.79 -2.41
N ARG A 343 -18.72 2.19 -3.05
CA ARG A 343 -19.33 3.51 -2.82
C ARG A 343 -19.89 3.61 -1.41
N GLU A 344 -20.40 2.50 -0.89
CA GLU A 344 -20.96 2.34 0.43
C GLU A 344 -19.88 2.58 1.50
N PHE A 345 -18.69 2.01 1.30
CA PHE A 345 -17.55 2.25 2.20
C PHE A 345 -17.10 3.70 2.14
N ALA A 346 -16.98 4.28 0.94
CA ALA A 346 -16.66 5.69 0.77
C ALA A 346 -17.66 6.57 1.54
N ALA A 347 -18.97 6.35 1.37
CA ALA A 347 -20.02 7.11 2.06
C ALA A 347 -19.91 6.95 3.59
N ALA A 348 -19.64 5.74 4.09
CA ALA A 348 -19.46 5.48 5.52
C ALA A 348 -18.32 6.29 6.15
N THR A 349 -17.35 6.77 5.37
CA THR A 349 -16.27 7.65 5.88
C THR A 349 -16.77 9.03 6.34
N LEU A 350 -17.93 9.47 5.83
CA LEU A 350 -18.57 10.72 6.22
C LEU A 350 -19.58 10.56 7.35
N ASP A 351 -19.99 9.33 7.63
CA ASP A 351 -20.98 9.08 8.66
C ASP A 351 -20.43 9.40 10.04
N ARG A 352 -21.30 9.93 10.90
CA ARG A 352 -20.94 10.32 12.27
C ARG A 352 -20.27 9.17 13.05
N PRO A 353 -20.77 7.92 13.03
CA PRO A 353 -20.09 6.80 13.69
C PRO A 353 -18.68 6.53 13.13
N GLY A 354 -18.50 6.64 11.81
CA GLY A 354 -17.21 6.46 11.15
C GLY A 354 -16.19 7.52 11.58
N GLN A 355 -16.61 8.78 11.63
CA GLN A 355 -15.78 9.89 12.10
C GLN A 355 -15.46 9.81 13.61
N GLN A 356 -16.39 9.34 14.43
CA GLN A 356 -16.15 9.08 15.85
C GLN A 356 -15.17 7.91 16.07
N ALA A 357 -15.29 6.84 15.27
CA ALA A 357 -14.32 5.75 15.25
C ALA A 357 -12.93 6.26 14.84
N ALA A 358 -12.83 7.10 13.81
CA ALA A 358 -11.57 7.75 13.45
C ALA A 358 -11.02 8.63 14.59
N GLY A 359 -11.87 9.37 15.32
CA GLY A 359 -11.47 10.11 16.52
C GLY A 359 -10.87 9.25 17.62
N ARG A 360 -11.38 8.03 17.81
CA ARG A 360 -10.79 7.04 18.70
C ARG A 360 -9.48 6.47 18.14
N ALA A 361 -9.43 6.15 16.85
CA ALA A 361 -8.21 5.65 16.20
C ALA A 361 -7.05 6.66 16.26
N ALA A 362 -7.31 7.95 16.06
CA ALA A 362 -6.31 9.01 16.20
C ALA A 362 -5.78 9.13 17.65
N ARG A 363 -6.61 8.88 18.66
CA ARG A 363 -6.14 8.76 20.05
C ARG A 363 -5.28 7.52 20.27
N ALA A 364 -5.63 6.38 19.67
CA ALA A 364 -4.80 5.18 19.74
C ALA A 364 -3.40 5.42 19.13
N LEU A 365 -3.32 6.12 17.98
CA LEU A 365 -2.07 6.58 17.39
C LEU A 365 -1.27 7.47 18.36
N ALA A 366 -1.93 8.43 19.02
CA ALA A 366 -1.29 9.29 20.02
C ALA A 366 -0.82 8.49 21.26
N TYR A 367 -1.58 7.50 21.72
CA TYR A 367 -1.20 6.66 22.85
C TYR A 367 0.04 5.82 22.56
N LEU A 368 0.14 5.26 21.35
CA LEU A 368 1.31 4.52 20.90
C LEU A 368 2.56 5.42 20.83
N ALA A 369 2.40 6.63 20.31
CA ALA A 369 3.48 7.61 20.32
C ALA A 369 3.91 7.95 21.75
N LEU A 370 2.95 8.20 22.65
CA LEU A 370 3.23 8.50 24.05
C LEU A 370 3.94 7.35 24.78
N ASP A 371 3.54 6.10 24.53
CA ASP A 371 4.23 4.94 25.08
C ASP A 371 5.69 4.91 24.63
N TYR A 372 5.96 5.14 23.33
CA TYR A 372 7.32 5.15 22.81
C TYR A 372 8.16 6.33 23.35
N ILE A 373 7.54 7.51 23.52
CA ILE A 373 8.22 8.73 23.98
C ILE A 373 8.53 8.64 25.48
N LEU A 374 7.57 8.18 26.31
CA LEU A 374 7.60 8.33 27.76
C LEU A 374 7.86 7.02 28.54
N ASP A 375 7.75 5.85 27.90
CA ASP A 375 8.08 4.56 28.51
C ASP A 375 9.33 3.95 27.86
N ASP A 376 10.47 4.13 28.51
CA ASP A 376 11.78 3.63 28.05
C ASP A 376 11.76 2.12 27.82
N ARG A 377 11.02 1.35 28.62
CA ARG A 377 10.91 -0.10 28.46
C ARG A 377 10.16 -0.47 27.20
N VAL A 378 9.09 0.25 26.86
CA VAL A 378 8.39 0.05 25.57
C VAL A 378 9.34 0.38 24.42
N ARG A 379 10.03 1.52 24.47
CA ARG A 379 10.98 1.92 23.43
C ARG A 379 12.10 0.89 23.22
N GLU A 380 12.72 0.41 24.29
CA GLU A 380 13.78 -0.60 24.23
C GLU A 380 13.29 -1.93 23.65
N ASN A 381 12.09 -2.39 24.05
CA ASN A 381 11.50 -3.61 23.51
C ASN A 381 11.21 -3.49 22.02
N VAL A 382 10.62 -2.38 21.59
CA VAL A 382 10.35 -2.10 20.17
C VAL A 382 11.64 -2.12 19.34
N LEU A 383 12.68 -1.44 19.81
CA LEU A 383 13.96 -1.39 19.11
C LEU A 383 14.66 -2.75 19.06
N ARG A 384 14.60 -3.53 20.14
CA ARG A 384 15.16 -4.89 20.20
C ARG A 384 14.46 -5.81 19.21
N GLU A 385 13.15 -5.91 19.28
CA GLU A 385 12.34 -6.81 18.43
C GLU A 385 12.42 -6.42 16.95
N PHE A 386 12.46 -5.12 16.64
CA PHE A 386 12.70 -4.64 15.29
C PHE A 386 14.05 -5.12 14.76
N ARG A 387 15.13 -4.90 15.52
CA ARG A 387 16.49 -5.33 15.13
C ARG A 387 16.59 -6.84 14.96
N GLU A 388 15.97 -7.63 15.83
CA GLU A 388 15.95 -9.10 15.70
C GLU A 388 15.36 -9.53 14.36
N LYS A 389 14.23 -8.91 13.95
CA LYS A 389 13.54 -9.23 12.70
C LYS A 389 14.26 -8.72 11.44
N THR A 390 14.97 -7.60 11.55
CA THR A 390 15.72 -7.02 10.41
C THR A 390 17.19 -7.49 10.37
N SER A 391 17.67 -8.19 11.40
CA SER A 391 19.03 -8.74 11.41
C SER A 391 19.14 -9.88 10.39
N GLY A 392 19.86 -9.63 9.29
CA GLY A 392 20.03 -10.59 8.20
C GLY A 392 19.25 -10.26 6.92
N THR A 393 18.38 -9.25 6.92
CA THR A 393 17.91 -8.66 5.66
C THR A 393 18.98 -7.74 5.11
N ARG A 394 19.54 -8.06 3.93
CA ARG A 394 20.38 -7.08 3.19
C ARG A 394 19.54 -5.82 2.98
N PRO A 395 20.08 -4.60 3.18
CA PRO A 395 19.41 -3.40 2.73
C PRO A 395 19.06 -3.58 1.25
N ALA A 396 17.85 -3.13 0.86
CA ALA A 396 17.42 -3.19 -0.53
C ALA A 396 18.56 -2.64 -1.40
N ALA A 397 19.15 -3.51 -2.24
CA ALA A 397 20.08 -3.03 -3.22
C ALA A 397 19.28 -2.10 -4.12
N ALA A 398 19.70 -0.83 -4.23
CA ALA A 398 19.20 0.04 -5.28
C ALA A 398 19.27 -0.75 -6.60
N PRO A 399 18.21 -0.77 -7.42
CA PRO A 399 18.26 -1.47 -8.70
C PRO A 399 19.47 -0.94 -9.46
N GLY A 400 20.44 -1.82 -9.70
CA GLY A 400 21.67 -1.47 -10.40
C GLY A 400 21.32 -0.87 -11.77
N PRO A 401 22.10 0.09 -12.28
CA PRO A 401 21.87 0.63 -13.60
C PRO A 401 22.39 -0.40 -14.61
N GLU A 402 21.59 -1.41 -14.98
CA GLU A 402 21.75 -2.25 -16.18
C GLU A 402 20.72 -3.40 -16.22
N SER A 403 19.45 -3.05 -16.36
CA SER A 403 18.51 -3.83 -17.17
C SER A 403 17.67 -2.82 -17.93
N GLY A 404 17.66 -2.92 -19.25
CA GLY A 404 17.29 -1.83 -20.16
C GLY A 404 16.00 -1.13 -19.76
N ARG A 405 16.11 0.13 -19.34
CA ARG A 405 14.98 1.06 -19.27
C ARG A 405 14.36 1.12 -20.67
N PRO A 406 13.10 0.70 -20.88
CA PRO A 406 12.36 1.27 -21.98
C PRO A 406 12.22 2.76 -21.66
N ALA A 407 12.43 3.62 -22.65
CA ALA A 407 12.14 5.04 -22.52
C ALA A 407 10.75 5.21 -21.90
N GLN A 408 10.62 6.10 -20.91
CA GLN A 408 9.33 6.57 -20.43
C GLN A 408 8.59 7.21 -21.61
N THR A 409 7.87 6.42 -22.39
CA THR A 409 6.81 6.93 -23.25
C THR A 409 5.67 7.31 -22.33
N ALA A 410 5.33 8.59 -22.36
CA ALA A 410 4.20 9.18 -21.66
C ALA A 410 3.01 8.21 -21.65
N VAL A 411 2.56 7.87 -20.44
CA VAL A 411 1.26 7.21 -20.25
C VAL A 411 0.22 8.19 -20.79
N THR A 412 -0.24 7.94 -22.01
CA THR A 412 -1.33 8.70 -22.61
C THR A 412 -2.62 8.02 -22.15
N PRO A 413 -3.59 8.73 -21.55
CA PRO A 413 -4.85 8.12 -21.17
C PRO A 413 -5.70 7.92 -22.43
N ALA A 414 -5.63 6.74 -23.04
CA ALA A 414 -6.56 6.34 -24.09
C ALA A 414 -7.66 5.46 -23.49
N VAL A 415 -8.54 6.07 -22.70
CA VAL A 415 -9.90 5.55 -22.49
C VAL A 415 -10.81 6.36 -23.40
N ALA A 416 -11.02 5.89 -24.62
CA ALA A 416 -12.01 6.44 -25.54
C ALA A 416 -12.98 5.32 -25.98
N ALA A 417 -14.13 5.30 -25.29
CA ALA A 417 -15.45 4.90 -25.75
C ALA A 417 -15.57 3.75 -26.77
N PHE A 418 -15.80 2.53 -26.28
CA PHE A 418 -16.57 1.54 -27.03
C PHE A 418 -18.06 1.91 -26.96
N ARG A 419 -18.59 2.51 -28.03
CA ARG A 419 -20.05 2.57 -28.26
C ARG A 419 -20.51 1.23 -28.83
N PHE A 420 -21.37 0.53 -28.11
CA PHE A 420 -22.18 -0.55 -28.67
C PHE A 420 -23.06 0.04 -29.79
N HIS A 421 -22.96 -0.52 -31.00
CA HIS A 421 -23.92 -0.27 -32.06
C HIS A 421 -25.09 -1.23 -31.86
N ASP A 422 -26.26 -0.67 -31.56
CA ASP A 422 -27.53 -1.40 -31.55
C ASP A 422 -27.85 -1.88 -32.97
N GLY A 423 -27.80 -3.19 -33.17
CA GLY A 423 -28.30 -3.85 -34.38
C GLY A 423 -29.83 -3.89 -34.37
N ARG A 424 -30.47 -2.98 -35.12
CA ARG A 424 -31.82 -3.18 -35.66
C ARG A 424 -31.82 -2.88 -37.15
N GLY A 425 -32.27 -3.87 -37.94
CA GLY A 425 -32.84 -3.70 -39.28
C GLY A 425 -31.86 -3.90 -40.45
N LEU A 426 -31.85 -5.08 -41.05
CA LEU A 426 -32.77 -5.48 -42.13
C LEU A 426 -32.79 -7.00 -42.27
#